data_AF-A0A833QMG3-F1
#
_entry.id   AF-A0A833QMG3-F1
#
_cell.length_a   1.000
_cell.length_b   1.000
_cell.length_c   1.000
_cell.angle_alpha   90.00
_cell.angle_beta   90.00
_cell.angle_gamma   90.00
#
_symmetry.space_group_name_H-M   'P 1'
#
loop_
_entity.id
_entity.type
_entity.pdbx_description
1 polymer ?
#
loop_
_entity_poly.entity_id
_entity_poly.type
_entity_poly.pdbx_seq_one_letter_code
_entity_poly.pdbx_strand_id
1 'polypeptide(L)' 'MEIPLEKIRRPLMRVRSNNPEKVKELMDSIRVIGLQVPIDVLEVDGVYYGVT' A
#
# COMPACT_ATOMS: atom_id res chain seq x y z
N MET A 1 -4.96 -13.70 -2.76
CA MET A 1 -6.22 -12.94 -2.78
C MET A 1 -5.87 -11.53 -3.21
N GLU A 2 -6.38 -11.07 -4.35
CA GLU A 2 -6.09 -9.73 -4.86
C GLU A 2 -7.15 -8.77 -4.34
N ILE A 3 -6.76 -7.84 -3.47
CA ILE A 3 -7.66 -6.84 -2.91
C ILE A 3 -7.59 -5.60 -3.80
N PRO A 4 -8.72 -5.13 -4.38
CA PRO A 4 -8.75 -3.88 -5.13
C PRO A 4 -8.24 -2.72 -4.26
N LEU A 5 -7.39 -1.87 -4.83
CA LEU A 5 -6.77 -0.75 -4.11
C LEU A 5 -7.81 0.18 -3.47
N GLU A 6 -8.98 0.33 -4.11
CA GLU A 6 -10.11 1.15 -3.67
C GLU A 6 -10.79 0.63 -2.39
N LYS A 7 -10.66 -0.67 -2.10
CA LYS A 7 -11.22 -1.27 -0.88
C LYS A 7 -10.32 -1.09 0.34
N ILE A 8 -9.07 -0.65 0.15
CA ILE A 8 -8.10 -0.47 1.22
C ILE A 8 -8.21 0.96 1.77
N ARG A 9 -8.82 1.10 2.93
CA ARG A 9 -8.85 2.36 3.67
C ARG A 9 -7.47 2.65 4.26
N ARG A 10 -6.99 3.87 4.04
CA ARG A 10 -5.70 4.35 4.56
C ARG A 10 -5.91 5.55 5.48
N PRO A 11 -6.38 5.33 6.72
CA PRO A 11 -6.70 6.42 7.65
C PRO A 11 -5.47 7.28 8.00
N LEU A 12 -4.25 6.72 7.91
CA LEU A 12 -3.00 7.40 8.21
C LEU A 12 -2.44 8.25 7.06
N MET A 13 -3.11 8.34 5.89
CA MET A 13 -2.62 9.16 4.77
C MET A 13 -2.35 10.63 5.16
N ARG A 14 -3.08 11.17 6.14
CA ARG A 14 -2.93 12.56 6.58
C ARG A 14 -1.67 12.83 7.40
N VAL A 15 -1.07 11.80 7.99
CA VAL A 15 0.08 11.92 8.91
C VAL A 15 1.35 11.33 8.31
N ARG A 16 1.23 10.56 7.22
CA ARG A 16 2.34 9.89 6.56
C ARG A 16 2.99 10.82 5.53
N SER A 17 4.14 11.39 5.87
CA SER A 17 5.00 12.09 4.91
C SER A 17 5.81 11.06 4.12
N ASN A 18 5.39 10.76 2.89
CA ASN A 18 6.17 9.91 1.99
C ASN A 18 7.27 10.73 1.32
N ASN A 19 8.50 10.20 1.27
CA ASN A 19 9.56 10.79 0.47
C ASN A 19 9.28 10.49 -1.03
N PRO A 20 9.16 11.51 -1.90
CA PRO A 20 8.81 11.33 -3.30
C PRO A 20 9.86 10.53 -4.11
N GLU A 21 11.15 10.64 -3.77
CA GLU A 21 12.22 9.89 -4.44
C GLU A 21 12.10 8.39 -4.18
N LYS A 22 11.90 8.02 -2.90
CA LYS A 22 11.71 6.61 -2.51
C LYS A 22 10.43 6.01 -3.11
N VAL A 23 9.37 6.80 -3.26
CA VAL A 23 8.15 6.35 -3.93
C VAL A 23 8.44 6.05 -5.40
N LYS A 24 9.19 6.92 -6.10
CA LYS A 24 9.56 6.71 -7.50
C LYS A 24 10.43 5.46 -7.68
N GLU A 25 11.47 5.29 -6.86
CA GLU A 25 12.32 4.10 -6.87
C GLU A 25 11.53 2.81 -6.64
N LEU A 26 10.60 2.83 -5.69
CA LEU A 26 9.72 1.68 -5.41
C LEU A 26 8.79 1.40 -6.59
N MET A 27 8.21 2.42 -7.22
CA MET A 27 7.36 2.27 -8.41
C MET A 27 8.13 1.66 -9.58
N ASP A 28 9.35 2.13 -9.83
CA ASP A 28 10.21 1.61 -10.90
C ASP A 28 10.62 0.16 -10.62
N SER A 29 10.95 -0.18 -9.38
CA SER A 29 11.25 -1.56 -8.96
C SER A 29 10.04 -2.49 -9.15
N ILE A 30 8.86 -2.11 -8.62
CA ILE A 30 7.63 -2.91 -8.75
C ILE A 30 7.27 -3.12 -10.23
N ARG A 31 7.55 -2.16 -11.11
CA ARG A 31 7.29 -2.30 -12.55
C ARG A 31 8.19 -3.34 -13.23
N VAL A 32 9.44 -3.48 -12.77
CA VAL A 32 10.42 -4.40 -13.38
C VAL A 32 10.30 -5.81 -12.83
N ILE A 33 10.22 -5.95 -11.50
CA ILE A 33 10.27 -7.25 -10.82
C ILE A 33 8.96 -7.65 -10.15
N GLY A 34 7.92 -6.81 -10.21
CA GLY A 34 6.69 -7.01 -9.46
C GLY A 34 6.85 -6.67 -7.97
N LEU A 35 5.72 -6.70 -7.24
CA LEU A 35 5.75 -6.53 -5.78
C LEU A 35 6.22 -7.83 -5.13
N GLN A 36 7.39 -7.79 -4.50
CA GLN A 36 8.00 -8.97 -3.86
C GLN A 36 7.46 -9.22 -2.45
N VAL A 37 7.14 -8.15 -1.71
CA VAL A 37 6.65 -8.21 -0.33
C VAL A 37 5.17 -7.83 -0.30
N PRO A 38 4.28 -8.71 0.20
CA PRO A 38 2.86 -8.38 0.31
C PRO A 38 2.63 -7.22 1.30
N ILE A 39 1.55 -6.49 1.10
CA ILE A 39 1.15 -5.37 1.96
C ILE A 39 0.41 -5.91 3.19
N ASP A 40 0.72 -5.39 4.37
CA ASP A 40 -0.04 -5.69 5.59
C ASP A 40 -1.39 -4.96 5.58
N VAL A 41 -2.45 -5.77 5.64
CA VAL A 41 -3.83 -5.31 5.64
C VAL A 41 -4.59 -5.95 6.80
N LEU A 42 -5.28 -5.13 7.58
CA LEU A 42 -6.20 -5.58 8.62
C LEU A 42 -7.63 -5.57 8.08
N GLU A 43 -8.35 -6.67 8.24
CA GLU A 43 -9.78 -6.74 7.95
C GLU A 43 -10.60 -6.51 9.22
N VAL A 44 -11.49 -5.52 9.21
CA VAL A 44 -12.42 -5.23 10.31
C VAL A 44 -13.80 -4.95 9.71
N ASP A 45 -14.81 -5.73 10.10
CA ASP A 45 -16.20 -5.63 9.61
C ASP A 45 -16.32 -5.66 8.06
N GLY A 46 -15.50 -6.47 7.39
CA GLY A 46 -15.47 -6.57 5.92
C GLY A 46 -14.78 -5.37 5.22
N VAL A 47 -14.11 -4.50 5.99
CA VAL A 47 -13.34 -3.37 5.50
C VAL A 47 -11.85 -3.61 5.68
N TYR A 48 -11.07 -3.35 4.65
CA TYR A 48 -9.63 -3.54 4.64
C TYR A 48 -8.90 -2.24 5.02
N TYR A 49 -7.98 -2.30 5.97
CA TYR A 49 -7.17 -1.17 6.43
C TYR A 49 -5.69 -1.44 6.19
N GLY A 50 -5.02 -0.58 5.43
CA GLY A 50 -3.56 -0.69 5.22
C GLY A 50 -2.78 -0.10 6.40
N VAL A 51 -1.81 -0.85 6.94
CA VAL A 51 -1.05 -0.47 8.15
C VAL A 51 0.40 -0.04 7.85
N THR A 52 0.88 -0.24 6.62
CA THR A 52 2.22 0.19 6.16
C THR A 52 2.36 1.69 6.02
#